data_AF-A0A9E2GF64-F1
#
_entry.id   AF-A0A9E2GF64-F1
#
_cell.length_a   1.000
_cell.length_b   1.000
_cell.length_c   1.000
_cell.angle_alpha   90.00
_cell.angle_beta   90.00
_cell.angle_gamma   90.00
#
_symmetry.space_group_name_H-M   'P 1'
#
loop_
_entity.id
_entity.type
_entity.pdbx_description
1 polymer ?
#
loop_
_entity_poly.entity_id
_entity_poly.type
_entity_poly.pdbx_seq_one_letter_code
_entity_poly.pdbx_strand_id
1 'polypeptide(L)'
;DKTRLILHEQGRGGLDGLNGEIIDHAQAAEKTFTELATGLEIEKINPFMGAAFIDFAREIPTELKVIDEHDRVRKHILREAAIEIGVPEPAARRPKKAIQYSTKIDRVIKKMARAVKARDRGSYLKAGGRF
;
A
#
# COMPACT_ATOMS: atom_id res chain seq x y z
N ASP A 1 4.99 7.07 9.66
CA ASP A 1 3.71 6.73 9.02
C ASP A 1 2.85 5.98 10.05
N LYS A 2 1.60 5.59 9.75
CA LYS A 2 0.67 4.99 10.74
C LYS A 2 1.28 3.75 11.44
N THR A 3 2.03 2.92 10.70
CA THR A 3 2.73 1.74 11.23
C THR A 3 3.76 2.11 12.30
N ARG A 4 4.62 3.09 12.05
CA ARG A 4 5.62 3.54 13.02
C ARG A 4 5.00 4.19 14.26
N LEU A 5 3.93 4.96 14.07
CA LEU A 5 3.22 5.60 15.18
C LEU A 5 2.64 4.54 16.12
N ILE A 6 1.98 3.53 15.55
CA ILE A 6 1.42 2.41 16.32
C ILE A 6 2.51 1.61 17.03
N LEU A 7 3.64 1.35 16.37
CA LEU A 7 4.74 0.61 17.00
C LEU A 7 5.33 1.37 18.19
N HIS A 8 5.42 2.70 18.11
CA HIS A 8 5.87 3.55 19.21
C HIS A 8 4.81 3.65 20.34
N GLU A 9 3.53 3.83 20.02
CA GLU A 9 2.46 4.09 21.00
C GLU A 9 1.88 2.83 21.64
N GLN A 10 1.77 1.74 20.88
CA GLN A 10 1.02 0.53 21.23
C GLN A 10 1.88 -0.73 21.17
N GLY A 11 3.17 -0.59 20.83
CA GLY A 11 4.05 -1.72 20.61
C GLY A 11 3.60 -2.62 19.47
N ARG A 12 4.04 -3.88 19.51
CA ARG A 12 3.79 -4.86 18.44
C ARG A 12 2.34 -5.32 18.38
N GLY A 13 1.65 -5.45 19.52
CA GLY A 13 0.25 -5.88 19.56
C GLY A 13 -0.72 -4.92 18.86
N GLY A 14 -0.40 -3.61 18.81
CA GLY A 14 -1.18 -2.64 18.04
C GLY A 14 -1.10 -2.85 16.52
N LEU A 15 -0.05 -3.51 16.03
CA LEU A 15 0.12 -3.79 14.60
C LEU A 15 -0.82 -4.90 14.10
N ASP A 16 -1.22 -5.82 14.98
CA ASP A 16 -2.12 -6.91 14.63
C ASP A 16 -3.54 -6.40 14.37
N GLY A 17 -4.05 -5.48 15.20
CA GLY A 17 -5.33 -4.82 14.97
C GLY A 17 -5.35 -3.99 13.68
N LEU A 18 -4.23 -3.33 13.35
CA LEU A 18 -4.08 -2.59 12.10
C LEU A 18 -4.15 -3.49 10.86
N ASN A 19 -3.66 -4.73 10.95
CA ASN A 19 -3.63 -5.64 9.80
C ASN A 19 -5.03 -5.96 9.29
N GLY A 20 -6.02 -6.11 10.18
CA GLY A 20 -7.42 -6.32 9.80
C GLY A 20 -7.98 -5.16 8.97
N GLU A 21 -7.91 -3.93 9.52
CA GLU A 21 -8.38 -2.72 8.83
C GLU A 21 -7.70 -2.53 7.46
N ILE A 22 -6.40 -2.81 7.37
CA ILE A 22 -5.64 -2.69 6.12
C ILE A 22 -6.13 -3.69 5.08
N ILE A 23 -6.40 -4.93 5.49
CA ILE A 23 -6.87 -5.99 4.59
C ILE A 23 -8.27 -5.65 4.10
N ASP A 24 -9.19 -5.23 4.97
CA ASP A 24 -10.56 -4.86 4.58
C ASP A 24 -10.57 -3.72 3.57
N HIS A 25 -9.78 -2.67 3.84
CA HIS A 25 -9.62 -1.56 2.90
C HIS A 25 -8.97 -2.01 1.58
N ALA A 26 -7.99 -2.90 1.62
CA ALA A 26 -7.35 -3.43 0.42
C ALA A 26 -8.33 -4.26 -0.42
N GLN A 27 -9.17 -5.09 0.19
CA GLN A 27 -10.19 -5.89 -0.49
C GLN A 27 -11.27 -5.02 -1.13
N ALA A 28 -11.72 -3.97 -0.43
CA ALA A 28 -12.66 -3.01 -1.01
C ALA A 28 -12.08 -2.32 -2.24
N ALA A 29 -10.81 -1.88 -2.18
CA ALA A 29 -10.12 -1.26 -3.31
C ALA A 29 -9.89 -2.27 -4.46
N GLU A 30 -9.55 -3.51 -4.14
CA GLU A 30 -9.34 -4.60 -5.10
C GLU A 30 -10.60 -4.87 -5.92
N LYS A 31 -11.77 -4.87 -5.27
CA LYS A 31 -13.07 -5.00 -5.96
C LYS A 31 -13.26 -3.90 -7.00
N THR A 32 -13.07 -2.64 -6.62
CA THR A 32 -13.20 -1.50 -7.54
C THR A 32 -12.20 -1.58 -8.70
N PHE A 33 -10.95 -1.98 -8.45
CA PHE A 33 -9.96 -2.12 -9.52
C PHE A 33 -10.26 -3.27 -10.47
N THR A 34 -10.82 -4.38 -9.96
CA THR A 34 -11.26 -5.49 -10.80
C THR A 34 -12.44 -5.09 -11.66
N GLU A 35 -13.45 -4.40 -11.11
CA GLU A 35 -14.59 -3.87 -11.89
C GLU A 35 -14.11 -2.95 -13.04
N LEU A 36 -13.16 -2.05 -12.76
CA LEU A 36 -12.54 -1.19 -13.77
C LEU A 36 -11.80 -1.99 -14.85
N ALA A 37 -11.02 -3.00 -14.46
CA ALA A 37 -10.27 -3.84 -15.40
C ALA A 37 -11.22 -4.66 -16.29
N THR A 38 -12.27 -5.25 -15.71
CA THR A 38 -13.31 -5.98 -16.44
C THR A 38 -14.03 -5.09 -17.45
N GLY A 39 -14.35 -3.84 -17.07
CA GLY A 39 -14.93 -2.85 -17.99
C GLY A 39 -14.01 -2.47 -19.16
N LEU A 40 -12.71 -2.78 -19.06
CA LEU A 40 -11.71 -2.61 -20.12
C LEU A 40 -11.35 -3.94 -20.82
N GLU A 41 -12.11 -5.02 -20.57
CA GLU A 41 -11.84 -6.36 -21.09
C GLU A 41 -10.46 -6.92 -20.68
N ILE A 42 -9.95 -6.48 -19.54
CA ILE A 42 -8.67 -6.92 -18.97
C ILE A 42 -8.92 -7.84 -17.79
N GLU A 43 -8.34 -9.04 -17.84
CA GLU A 43 -8.25 -9.91 -16.67
C GLU A 43 -7.14 -9.42 -15.73
N LYS A 44 -7.53 -9.05 -14.50
CA LYS A 44 -6.58 -8.59 -13.47
C LYS A 44 -6.36 -9.67 -12.42
N ILE A 45 -5.12 -10.12 -12.29
CA ILE A 45 -4.70 -11.06 -11.25
C ILE A 45 -3.86 -10.32 -10.21
N ASN A 46 -4.17 -10.51 -8.92
CA ASN A 46 -3.41 -9.94 -7.81
C ASN A 46 -2.96 -11.07 -6.85
N PRO A 47 -1.78 -11.67 -7.07
CA PRO A 47 -1.32 -12.84 -6.31
C PRO A 47 -1.27 -12.62 -4.79
N PHE A 48 -0.96 -11.39 -4.37
CA PHE A 48 -0.83 -11.05 -2.96
C PHE A 48 -2.17 -10.90 -2.23
N MET A 49 -3.30 -10.90 -2.96
CA MET A 49 -4.66 -10.78 -2.39
C MET A 49 -5.41 -12.11 -2.29
N GLY A 50 -4.78 -13.23 -2.64
CA GLY A 50 -5.37 -14.56 -2.42
C GLY A 50 -5.53 -14.86 -0.92
N ALA A 51 -6.66 -15.44 -0.52
CA ALA A 51 -6.95 -15.74 0.88
C ALA A 51 -5.84 -16.56 1.56
N ALA A 52 -5.39 -17.64 0.91
CA ALA A 52 -4.31 -18.48 1.41
C ALA A 52 -2.99 -17.69 1.62
N PHE A 53 -2.67 -16.76 0.72
CA PHE A 53 -1.49 -15.91 0.88
C PHE A 53 -1.67 -14.90 2.01
N ILE A 54 -2.86 -14.31 2.16
CA ILE A 54 -3.17 -13.38 3.24
C ILE A 54 -3.02 -14.08 4.60
N ASP A 55 -3.54 -15.30 4.73
CA ASP A 55 -3.47 -16.07 5.97
C ASP A 55 -2.02 -16.45 6.30
N PHE A 56 -1.28 -16.97 5.32
CA PHE A 56 0.17 -17.18 5.47
C PHE A 56 0.91 -15.88 5.87
N ALA A 57 0.61 -14.77 5.21
CA ALA A 57 1.25 -13.50 5.50
C ALA A 57 0.92 -12.97 6.89
N ARG A 58 -0.23 -13.32 7.48
CA ARG A 58 -0.58 -12.99 8.87
C ARG A 58 0.26 -13.76 9.88
N GLU A 59 0.55 -15.03 9.61
CA GLU A 59 1.34 -15.91 10.48
C GLU A 59 2.82 -15.48 10.60
N ILE A 60 3.35 -14.78 9.58
CA ILE A 60 4.73 -14.28 9.60
C ILE A 60 4.93 -13.30 10.78
N PRO A 61 5.92 -13.54 11.67
CA PRO A 61 6.23 -12.64 12.77
C PRO A 61 6.50 -11.19 12.33
N THR A 62 5.98 -10.24 13.10
CA THR A 62 6.05 -8.81 12.74
C THR A 62 7.48 -8.28 12.74
N GLU A 63 8.38 -8.83 13.56
CA GLU A 63 9.83 -8.59 13.62
C GLU A 63 10.50 -8.79 12.25
N LEU A 64 10.01 -9.76 11.47
CA LEU A 64 10.53 -10.08 10.14
C LEU A 64 9.98 -9.12 9.08
N LYS A 65 8.90 -8.39 9.38
CA LYS A 65 8.28 -7.40 8.48
C LYS A 65 8.79 -5.99 8.78
N VAL A 66 8.94 -5.63 10.05
CA VAL A 66 9.32 -4.30 10.54
C VAL A 66 10.25 -4.49 11.75
N ILE A 67 11.43 -3.88 11.69
CA ILE A 67 12.45 -4.04 12.74
C ILE A 67 12.04 -3.25 13.99
N ASP A 68 11.86 -1.94 13.83
CA ASP A 68 11.55 -1.00 14.90
C ASP A 68 10.80 0.24 14.36
N GLU A 69 10.51 1.19 15.25
CA GLU A 69 9.83 2.45 14.96
C GLU A 69 10.64 3.44 14.08
N HIS A 70 11.94 3.20 13.93
CA HIS A 70 12.85 3.98 13.08
C HIS A 70 13.04 3.35 11.70
N ASP A 71 12.61 2.10 11.50
CA ASP A 71 12.68 1.36 10.25
C ASP A 71 11.92 2.06 9.10
N ARG A 72 12.69 2.57 8.14
CA ARG A 72 12.17 3.21 6.92
C ARG A 72 12.06 2.26 5.72
N VAL A 73 12.68 1.08 5.80
CA VAL A 73 12.77 0.14 4.68
C VAL A 73 11.55 -0.76 4.66
N ARG A 74 11.23 -1.38 5.81
CA ARG A 74 10.12 -2.34 6.03
C ARG A 74 10.11 -3.51 5.02
N LYS A 75 9.23 -4.47 5.26
CA LYS A 75 9.03 -5.67 4.43
C LYS A 75 10.28 -6.55 4.31
N HIS A 76 11.11 -6.62 5.36
CA HIS A 76 12.43 -7.26 5.29
C HIS A 76 12.36 -8.68 4.75
N ILE A 77 11.51 -9.54 5.32
CA ILE A 77 11.36 -10.93 4.86
C ILE A 77 10.94 -11.05 3.39
N LEU A 78 10.07 -10.16 2.90
CA LEU A 78 9.68 -10.14 1.48
C LEU A 78 10.85 -9.76 0.58
N ARG A 79 11.76 -8.89 1.05
CA ARG A 79 12.95 -8.47 0.30
C ARG A 79 13.99 -9.56 0.25
N GLU A 80 14.22 -10.25 1.36
CA GLU A 80 15.15 -11.40 1.40
C GLU A 80 14.63 -12.53 0.51
N ALA A 81 13.33 -12.87 0.59
CA ALA A 81 12.71 -13.84 -0.32
C ALA A 81 12.83 -13.41 -1.80
N ALA A 82 12.69 -12.11 -2.11
CA ALA A 82 12.87 -11.61 -3.47
C ALA A 82 14.31 -11.79 -3.97
N ILE A 83 15.31 -11.55 -3.13
CA ILE A 83 16.73 -11.75 -3.48
C ILE A 83 17.01 -13.23 -3.72
N GLU A 84 16.47 -14.11 -2.86
CA GLU A 84 16.65 -15.56 -2.96
C GLU A 84 16.10 -16.13 -4.29
N ILE A 85 14.97 -15.60 -4.78
CA ILE A 85 14.41 -15.99 -6.09
C ILE A 85 15.07 -15.27 -7.29
N GLY A 86 16.14 -14.51 -7.08
CA GLY A 86 16.94 -13.88 -8.13
C GLY A 86 16.51 -12.47 -8.55
N VAL A 87 15.68 -11.76 -7.78
CA VAL A 87 15.40 -10.34 -8.04
C VAL A 87 16.68 -9.53 -7.80
N PRO A 88 17.10 -8.65 -8.74
CA PRO A 88 18.29 -7.83 -8.54
C PRO A 88 18.23 -7.02 -7.24
N GLU A 89 19.30 -7.09 -6.45
CA GLU A 89 19.37 -6.44 -5.14
C GLU A 89 19.01 -4.94 -5.16
N PRO A 90 19.43 -4.13 -6.16
CA PRO A 90 19.02 -2.72 -6.25
C PRO A 90 17.50 -2.53 -6.37
N ALA A 91 16.79 -3.48 -6.97
CA ALA A 91 15.32 -3.47 -7.06
C ALA A 91 14.69 -3.99 -5.76
N ALA A 92 15.17 -5.12 -5.24
CA ALA A 92 14.67 -5.75 -4.02
C ALA A 92 14.82 -4.84 -2.78
N ARG A 93 15.93 -4.09 -2.66
CA ARG A 93 16.18 -3.18 -1.52
C ARG A 93 15.65 -1.76 -1.72
N ARG A 94 15.01 -1.46 -2.86
CA ARG A 94 14.51 -0.11 -3.14
C ARG A 94 13.45 0.34 -2.11
N PRO A 95 13.54 1.57 -1.57
CA PRO A 95 12.51 2.10 -0.67
C PRO A 95 11.13 2.13 -1.33
N LYS A 96 10.07 1.80 -0.56
CA LYS A 96 8.69 1.84 -1.07
C LYS A 96 8.34 3.27 -1.48
N LYS A 97 7.91 3.44 -2.73
CA LYS A 97 7.29 4.67 -3.22
C LYS A 97 5.95 4.32 -3.87
N ALA A 98 4.86 4.89 -3.35
CA ALA A 98 3.53 4.61 -3.89
C ALA A 98 3.40 5.21 -5.30
N ILE A 99 2.63 4.54 -6.17
CA ILE A 99 2.56 4.85 -7.61
C ILE A 99 2.16 6.30 -7.86
N GLN A 100 1.20 6.84 -7.10
CA GLN A 100 0.72 8.21 -7.24
C GLN A 100 1.82 9.27 -7.01
N TYR A 101 2.87 8.94 -6.26
CA TYR A 101 4.00 9.82 -6.02
C TYR A 101 5.14 9.60 -7.02
N SER A 102 5.36 8.37 -7.49
CA SER A 102 6.39 8.10 -8.50
C SER A 102 5.99 8.64 -9.88
N THR A 103 4.71 8.51 -10.24
CA THR A 103 4.16 9.01 -11.52
C THR A 103 3.80 10.48 -11.50
N LYS A 104 3.91 11.15 -10.34
CA LYS A 104 3.51 12.55 -10.10
C LYS A 104 2.00 12.81 -10.26
N ILE A 105 1.15 11.78 -10.35
CA ILE A 105 -0.33 11.93 -10.36
C ILE A 105 -0.81 12.78 -9.18
N ASP A 106 -0.27 12.55 -7.97
CA ASP A 106 -0.63 13.34 -6.78
C ASP A 106 -0.38 14.84 -6.98
N ARG A 107 0.74 15.20 -7.64
CA ARG A 107 1.09 16.60 -7.93
C ARG A 107 0.07 17.23 -8.87
N VAL A 108 -0.34 16.47 -9.89
CA VAL A 108 -1.30 16.91 -10.90
C VAL A 108 -2.68 17.14 -10.27
N ILE A 109 -3.18 16.20 -9.46
CA ILE A 109 -4.46 16.35 -8.74
C ILE A 109 -4.44 17.57 -7.82
N LYS A 110 -3.36 17.78 -7.07
CA LYS A 110 -3.21 18.95 -6.19
C LYS A 110 -3.26 20.27 -6.97
N LYS A 111 -2.69 20.31 -8.18
CA LYS A 111 -2.74 21.49 -9.05
C LYS A 111 -4.18 21.78 -9.48
N MET A 112 -4.93 20.76 -9.91
CA MET A 112 -6.33 20.91 -10.31
C MET A 112 -7.22 21.34 -9.14
N ALA A 113 -7.07 20.72 -7.98
CA ALA A 113 -7.80 21.09 -6.77
C ALA A 113 -7.61 22.57 -6.41
N ARG A 114 -6.37 23.09 -6.51
CA ARG A 114 -6.07 24.51 -6.28
C ARG A 114 -6.69 25.42 -7.34
N ALA A 115 -6.70 25.00 -8.61
CA ALA A 115 -7.28 25.79 -9.70
C ALA A 115 -8.78 26.05 -9.48
N VAL A 116 -9.50 25.09 -8.90
CA VAL A 116 -10.92 25.23 -8.55
C VAL A 116 -11.16 25.65 -7.10
N LYS A 117 -10.11 26.10 -6.39
CA LYS A 117 -10.15 26.51 -4.98
C LYS A 117 -10.75 25.46 -4.02
N ALA A 118 -10.61 24.17 -4.34
CA ALA A 118 -10.98 23.10 -3.43
C ALA A 118 -10.06 23.11 -2.19
N ARG A 119 -10.61 22.75 -1.02
CA ARG A 119 -9.87 22.72 0.26
C ARG A 119 -8.63 21.84 0.17
N ASP A 120 -8.80 20.65 -0.39
CA ASP A 120 -7.74 19.67 -0.59
C ASP A 120 -8.05 18.71 -1.75
N ARG A 121 -7.09 17.85 -2.08
CA ARG A 121 -7.25 16.84 -3.14
C ARG A 121 -8.42 15.89 -2.89
N GLY A 122 -8.72 15.56 -1.63
CA GLY A 122 -9.78 14.65 -1.26
C GLY A 122 -11.15 15.27 -1.52
N SER A 123 -11.34 16.54 -1.16
CA SER A 123 -12.55 17.29 -1.49
C SER A 123 -12.76 17.42 -3.00
N TYR A 124 -11.68 17.62 -3.77
CA TYR A 124 -11.74 17.69 -5.22
C TYR A 124 -12.23 16.37 -5.85
N LEU A 125 -11.62 15.26 -5.45
CA LEU A 125 -11.99 13.94 -5.98
C LEU A 125 -13.41 13.52 -5.60
N LYS A 126 -13.83 13.77 -4.35
CA LYS A 126 -15.19 13.47 -3.88
C LYS A 126 -16.27 14.27 -4.61
N ALA A 127 -15.93 15.47 -5.09
CA ALA A 127 -16.83 16.32 -5.87
C ALA A 127 -16.90 15.94 -7.37
N GLY A 128 -16.32 14.80 -7.78
CA GLY A 128 -16.29 14.37 -9.19
C GLY A 128 -15.25 15.12 -10.03
N GLY A 129 -14.19 15.63 -9.41
CA GLY A 129 -13.09 16.29 -10.10
C GLY A 129 -12.51 15.43 -11.23
N ARG A 130 -12.41 16.02 -12.43
CA ARG A 130 -11.96 15.35 -13.65
C ARG A 130 -10.45 15.49 -13.86
N PHE A 131 -9.89 14.64 -14.71
CA PHE A 131 -8.48 14.64 -15.12
C PHE A 131 -8.32 15.13 -16.55
#